data_AF-A0A7I2V653-F1
#
_entry.id   AF-A0A7I2V653-F1
#
_cell.length_a   1.000
_cell.length_b   1.000
_cell.length_c   1.000
_cell.angle_alpha   90.00
_cell.angle_beta   90.00
_cell.angle_gamma   90.00
#
_symmetry.space_group_name_H-M   'P 1'
#
loop_
_entity.id
_entity.type
_entity.pdbx_description
1 polymer ?
#
loop_
_entity_poly.entity_id
_entity_poly.type
_entity_poly.pdbx_seq_one_letter_code
_entity_poly.pdbx_strand_id
1 'polypeptide(L)'
;MSWESGAGPGLGSQGMDLVWSAWYGKCVKGKGSLPLSAHGIVVAWLSRAEWDQVTVYLFCDDHKLQRYALNRITVWRSRSGNELPLAVASTADLIRCKLLDVTGGLGTDELRLLYGMALVRFVNLISERKTKFAKVPLKCLAQEVNIPDWIVDLRHELTHKKMPHINDCRRGCYFVLDWLQKTYWCRQLENSLRETWELEEFREGIEEEDQEEDKNIVVDDITEQKPEPQDDGKSTESDVKADGDSKGSEEVDSHCKKALSHKELYERARELLVSYEEEQFTVLEKFRYLPKAIKAWNNPSPRVECVLAELKGVTCENREAVLDAFLDDGFLVPTFEQLAALQIEYEDGQTEVQRGEGTDPKSHKNVDLNDVLVPKPFSQFWQPLLRGLHSQNFTQALLERMLSELPALGISGIRPTYILRWTVELIVANTKTGRNARRFSAGQWEARRGWRLFNCSASLDWPRMVESCLGSPCWASPQLLRIPGS
;
A
#
# COMPACT_ATOMS: atom_id res chain seq x y z
N MET A 1 13.02 31.78 40.79
CA MET A 1 14.08 31.92 39.76
C MET A 1 13.96 30.67 38.91
N SER A 2 13.05 30.55 37.92
CA SER A 2 13.01 31.29 36.62
C SER A 2 14.43 31.36 36.06
N TRP A 3 14.76 30.73 34.93
CA TRP A 3 14.39 31.14 33.56
C TRP A 3 13.92 30.01 32.63
N GLU A 4 12.95 30.37 31.79
CA GLU A 4 12.35 29.67 30.65
C GLU A 4 13.07 29.99 29.32
N SER A 5 12.63 29.26 28.27
CA SER A 5 12.57 29.61 26.82
C SER A 5 13.51 28.77 25.92
N GLY A 6 13.06 28.14 24.83
CA GLY A 6 11.74 28.13 24.19
C GLY A 6 11.76 27.35 22.86
N ALA A 7 10.57 27.25 22.26
CA ALA A 7 10.21 26.74 20.92
C ALA A 7 9.95 25.22 20.77
N GLY A 8 8.72 24.80 21.09
CA GLY A 8 8.08 23.61 20.52
C GLY A 8 6.99 24.03 19.52
N PRO A 9 6.79 23.32 18.40
CA PRO A 9 5.73 23.65 17.46
C PRO A 9 4.39 23.00 17.83
N GLY A 10 3.37 23.84 17.97
CA GLY A 10 2.04 23.65 17.37
C GLY A 10 1.12 22.60 18.00
N LEU A 11 0.22 23.08 18.88
CA LEU A 11 -1.05 22.41 19.15
C LEU A 11 -1.87 22.30 17.86
N GLY A 12 -2.42 21.12 17.58
CA GLY A 12 -3.44 20.94 16.56
C GLY A 12 -3.91 19.49 16.50
N SER A 13 -4.96 19.13 17.26
CA SER A 13 -5.68 17.83 17.17
C SER A 13 -7.00 17.81 17.97
N GLN A 14 -7.83 18.87 17.96
CA GLN A 14 -9.11 18.86 18.71
C GLN A 14 -10.35 18.45 17.88
N GLY A 15 -10.22 18.29 16.56
CA GLY A 15 -11.37 18.07 15.68
C GLY A 15 -11.99 16.68 15.61
N MET A 16 -11.19 15.65 15.87
CA MET A 16 -11.65 14.26 15.72
C MET A 16 -12.45 13.76 16.95
N ASP A 17 -12.37 14.47 18.08
CA ASP A 17 -12.85 14.04 19.39
C ASP A 17 -14.38 14.02 19.52
N LEU A 18 -15.08 14.92 18.81
CA LEU A 18 -16.54 15.03 18.85
C LEU A 18 -17.24 14.09 17.85
N VAL A 19 -16.50 13.58 16.85
CA VAL A 19 -17.09 12.90 15.69
C VAL A 19 -17.08 11.37 15.86
N TRP A 20 -16.07 10.84 16.53
CA TRP A 20 -16.03 9.45 16.98
C TRP A 20 -17.11 9.15 18.03
N SER A 21 -17.34 10.09 18.94
CA SER A 21 -18.33 10.00 20.02
C SER A 21 -19.77 10.15 19.54
N ALA A 22 -20.00 10.84 18.42
CA ALA A 22 -21.30 10.90 17.75
C ALA A 22 -21.71 9.56 17.08
N TRP A 23 -20.73 8.71 16.73
CA TRP A 23 -20.97 7.39 16.11
C TRP A 23 -20.89 6.22 17.10
N TYR A 24 -20.00 6.27 18.10
CA TYR A 24 -19.97 5.34 19.22
C TYR A 24 -20.43 6.06 20.49
N GLY A 25 -21.72 5.94 20.83
CA GLY A 25 -22.28 6.46 22.08
C GLY A 25 -21.65 5.80 23.31
N LYS A 26 -20.49 6.28 23.76
CA LYS A 26 -19.97 6.00 25.11
C LYS A 26 -20.64 6.96 26.10
N CYS A 27 -21.79 6.55 26.60
CA CYS A 27 -22.43 7.16 27.76
C CYS A 27 -21.66 6.70 29.02
N VAL A 28 -20.67 7.46 29.48
CA VAL A 28 -20.15 7.34 30.85
C VAL A 28 -20.86 8.39 31.69
N LYS A 29 -21.96 7.98 32.35
CA LYS A 29 -22.51 8.75 33.46
C LYS A 29 -21.60 8.56 34.67
N GLY A 30 -20.70 9.51 34.89
CA GLY A 30 -20.04 9.74 36.17
C GLY A 30 -20.32 11.19 36.60
N LYS A 31 -20.99 11.37 37.73
CA LYS A 31 -21.25 12.69 38.32
C LYS A 31 -19.93 13.37 38.68
N GLY A 32 -19.77 14.63 38.28
CA GLY A 32 -18.89 15.62 38.93
C GLY A 32 -17.42 15.57 38.53
N SER A 33 -16.87 16.76 38.26
CA SER A 33 -15.48 17.13 37.90
C SER A 33 -15.04 16.85 36.46
N LEU A 34 -14.76 17.95 35.73
CA LEU A 34 -13.98 17.97 34.50
C LEU A 34 -12.58 17.42 34.76
N PRO A 35 -12.00 16.71 33.78
CA PRO A 35 -10.58 16.86 33.50
C PRO A 35 -10.38 17.27 32.04
N LEU A 36 -9.80 18.46 31.85
CA LEU A 36 -9.03 18.83 30.67
C LEU A 36 -7.84 17.85 30.56
N SER A 37 -8.04 16.77 29.82
CA SER A 37 -6.96 15.93 29.31
C SER A 37 -7.34 15.56 27.89
N ALA A 38 -6.67 16.16 26.92
CA ALA A 38 -6.82 15.88 25.50
C ALA A 38 -6.41 14.41 25.26
N HIS A 39 -7.40 13.52 25.19
CA HIS A 39 -7.17 12.12 24.85
C HIS A 39 -7.07 12.03 23.33
N GLY A 40 -5.84 12.06 22.79
CA GLY A 40 -5.64 11.86 21.35
C GLY A 40 -6.27 10.55 20.88
N ILE A 41 -7.16 10.61 19.89
CA ILE A 41 -7.77 9.44 19.27
C ILE A 41 -6.78 8.80 18.31
N VAL A 42 -6.50 7.51 18.51
CA VAL A 42 -5.68 6.73 17.59
C VAL A 42 -6.52 6.33 16.38
N VAL A 43 -6.05 6.69 15.19
CA VAL A 43 -6.71 6.38 13.91
C VAL A 43 -5.89 5.41 13.06
N ALA A 44 -6.53 4.80 12.07
CA ALA A 44 -5.94 3.75 11.23
C ALA A 44 -5.10 4.28 10.07
N TRP A 45 -5.34 5.53 9.65
CA TRP A 45 -4.61 6.22 8.60
C TRP A 45 -3.39 6.96 9.18
N LEU A 46 -2.38 7.18 8.36
CA LEU A 46 -1.13 7.86 8.68
C LEU A 46 -1.34 9.38 8.81
N SER A 47 -2.11 9.97 7.91
CA SER A 47 -2.30 11.43 7.85
C SER A 47 -3.67 11.80 7.31
N ARG A 48 -4.04 13.07 7.48
CA ARG A 48 -5.28 13.62 6.91
C ARG A 48 -5.30 13.54 5.38
N ALA A 49 -4.17 13.82 4.73
CA ALA A 49 -4.05 13.71 3.28
C ALA A 49 -4.35 12.29 2.77
N GLU A 50 -3.92 11.25 3.49
CA GLU A 50 -4.26 9.87 3.15
C GLU A 50 -5.77 9.61 3.24
N TRP A 51 -6.42 10.12 4.29
CA TRP A 51 -7.86 10.01 4.47
C TRP A 51 -8.64 10.69 3.33
N ASP A 52 -8.27 11.92 2.98
CA ASP A 52 -8.95 12.68 1.93
C ASP A 52 -8.72 12.03 0.55
N GLN A 53 -7.51 11.55 0.26
CA GLN A 53 -7.22 10.80 -0.98
C GLN A 53 -8.09 9.54 -1.09
N VAL A 54 -8.15 8.73 -0.02
CA VAL A 54 -8.99 7.51 -0.02
C VAL A 54 -10.46 7.86 -0.22
N THR A 55 -10.93 8.94 0.41
CA THR A 55 -12.32 9.40 0.26
C THR A 55 -12.62 9.74 -1.20
N VAL A 56 -11.79 10.56 -1.84
CA VAL A 56 -11.96 10.92 -3.26
C VAL A 56 -11.93 9.68 -4.15
N TYR A 57 -10.98 8.77 -3.92
CA TYR A 57 -10.81 7.58 -4.76
C TYR A 57 -11.93 6.54 -4.57
N LEU A 58 -12.54 6.44 -3.39
CA LEU A 58 -13.69 5.55 -3.15
C LEU A 58 -14.91 5.96 -3.99
N PHE A 59 -15.16 7.26 -4.12
CA PHE A 59 -16.37 7.79 -4.75
C PHE A 59 -16.16 8.29 -6.19
N CYS A 60 -14.94 8.24 -6.72
CA CYS A 60 -14.69 8.49 -8.13
C CYS A 60 -15.19 7.31 -9.00
N ASP A 61 -15.47 7.55 -10.28
CA ASP A 61 -15.91 6.50 -11.21
C ASP A 61 -14.75 5.71 -11.87
N ASP A 62 -13.50 5.92 -11.43
CA ASP A 62 -12.36 5.14 -11.91
C ASP A 62 -12.15 3.86 -11.07
N HIS A 63 -12.33 2.71 -11.70
CA HIS A 63 -12.14 1.39 -11.11
C HIS A 63 -10.73 1.14 -10.55
N LYS A 64 -9.68 1.71 -11.17
CA LYS A 64 -8.30 1.55 -10.71
C LYS A 64 -8.08 2.31 -9.40
N LEU A 65 -8.58 3.55 -9.33
CA LEU A 65 -8.49 4.37 -8.12
C LEU A 65 -9.33 3.80 -6.98
N GLN A 66 -10.55 3.33 -7.27
CA GLN A 66 -11.36 2.61 -6.29
C GLN A 66 -10.63 1.38 -5.73
N ARG A 67 -9.97 0.59 -6.60
CA ARG A 67 -9.21 -0.59 -6.16
C ARG A 67 -8.03 -0.20 -5.26
N TYR A 68 -7.32 0.88 -5.59
CA TYR A 68 -6.29 1.43 -4.73
C TYR A 68 -6.84 1.84 -3.35
N ALA A 69 -7.97 2.55 -3.31
CA ALA A 69 -8.62 2.95 -2.06
C ALA A 69 -9.04 1.74 -1.21
N LEU A 70 -9.58 0.69 -1.83
CA LEU A 70 -9.92 -0.56 -1.16
C LEU A 70 -8.70 -1.28 -0.57
N ASN A 71 -7.58 -1.30 -1.29
CA ASN A 71 -6.32 -1.84 -0.76
C ASN A 71 -5.86 -1.04 0.46
N ARG A 72 -5.99 0.29 0.41
CA ARG A 72 -5.66 1.17 1.54
C ARG A 72 -6.51 0.91 2.78
N ILE A 73 -7.82 0.76 2.62
CA ILE A 73 -8.72 0.41 3.74
C ILE A 73 -8.39 -0.97 4.29
N THR A 74 -7.93 -1.91 3.45
CA THR A 74 -7.51 -3.24 3.92
C THR A 74 -6.24 -3.15 4.76
N VAL A 75 -5.32 -2.26 4.40
CA VAL A 75 -4.17 -1.88 5.23
C VAL A 75 -4.62 -1.26 6.56
N TRP A 76 -5.54 -0.29 6.54
CA TRP A 76 -6.11 0.30 7.77
C TRP A 76 -6.71 -0.77 8.69
N ARG A 77 -7.44 -1.74 8.13
CA ARG A 77 -8.01 -2.87 8.85
C ARG A 77 -6.94 -3.76 9.50
N SER A 78 -5.78 -3.94 8.85
CA SER A 78 -4.66 -4.70 9.42
C SER A 78 -3.99 -3.99 10.59
N ARG A 79 -3.93 -2.65 10.58
CA ARG A 79 -3.35 -1.82 11.64
C ARG A 79 -4.23 -1.73 12.88
N SER A 80 -5.51 -1.42 12.68
CA SER A 80 -6.47 -1.14 13.77
C SER A 80 -7.32 -2.35 14.16
N GLY A 81 -7.11 -3.52 13.52
CA GLY A 81 -7.87 -4.73 13.80
C GLY A 81 -9.38 -4.51 13.68
N ASN A 82 -10.11 -4.75 14.78
CA ASN A 82 -11.57 -4.60 14.85
C ASN A 82 -12.03 -3.15 15.10
N GLU A 83 -11.13 -2.17 15.20
CA GLU A 83 -11.46 -0.78 15.52
C GLU A 83 -11.68 0.09 14.27
N LEU A 84 -11.64 -0.48 13.07
CA LEU A 84 -11.98 0.27 11.85
C LEU A 84 -13.45 0.74 11.91
N PRO A 85 -13.76 2.04 11.69
CA PRO A 85 -15.12 2.53 11.69
C PRO A 85 -16.02 1.69 10.79
N LEU A 86 -17.15 1.25 11.32
CA LEU A 86 -18.09 0.42 10.57
C LEU A 86 -18.62 1.10 9.31
N ALA A 87 -18.71 2.43 9.29
CA ALA A 87 -19.05 3.18 8.08
C ALA A 87 -17.97 3.04 6.98
N VAL A 88 -16.67 3.10 7.35
CA VAL A 88 -15.55 2.85 6.42
C VAL A 88 -15.57 1.41 5.93
N ALA A 89 -15.75 0.45 6.84
CA ALA A 89 -15.84 -0.97 6.49
C ALA A 89 -17.02 -1.26 5.54
N SER A 90 -18.21 -0.71 5.83
CA SER A 90 -19.41 -0.89 5.00
C SER A 90 -19.24 -0.25 3.62
N THR A 91 -18.64 0.95 3.55
CA THR A 91 -18.33 1.62 2.28
C THR A 91 -17.40 0.75 1.43
N ALA A 92 -16.33 0.23 2.03
CA ALA A 92 -15.37 -0.63 1.33
C ALA A 92 -16.01 -1.94 0.83
N ASP A 93 -16.89 -2.55 1.61
CA ASP A 93 -17.58 -3.78 1.21
C ASP A 93 -18.53 -3.52 0.02
N LEU A 94 -19.27 -2.41 0.02
CA LEU A 94 -20.18 -2.02 -1.05
C LEU A 94 -19.45 -1.63 -2.35
N ILE A 95 -18.38 -0.83 -2.27
CA ILE A 95 -17.55 -0.50 -3.45
C ILE A 95 -16.90 -1.76 -4.02
N ARG A 96 -16.46 -2.70 -3.19
CA ARG A 96 -15.94 -4.01 -3.65
C ARG A 96 -17.01 -4.81 -4.42
N CYS A 97 -18.27 -4.78 -3.97
CA CYS A 97 -19.36 -5.39 -4.72
C CYS A 97 -19.53 -4.75 -6.11
N LYS A 98 -19.59 -3.41 -6.17
CA LYS A 98 -19.72 -2.65 -7.43
C LYS A 98 -18.58 -2.98 -8.40
N LEU A 99 -17.34 -3.03 -7.89
CA LEU A 99 -16.16 -3.30 -8.71
C LEU A 99 -16.21 -4.73 -9.30
N LEU A 100 -16.48 -5.74 -8.47
CA LEU A 100 -16.55 -7.13 -8.92
C LEU A 100 -17.67 -7.38 -9.93
N ASP A 101 -18.81 -6.72 -9.72
CA ASP A 101 -19.98 -6.74 -10.60
C ASP A 101 -19.64 -6.20 -12.00
N VAL A 102 -18.95 -5.05 -12.08
CA VAL A 102 -18.56 -4.45 -13.36
C VAL A 102 -17.43 -5.21 -14.05
N THR A 103 -16.46 -5.74 -13.29
CA THR A 103 -15.35 -6.51 -13.88
C THR A 103 -15.74 -7.93 -14.30
N GLY A 104 -16.94 -8.39 -13.95
CA GLY A 104 -17.43 -9.74 -14.31
C GLY A 104 -16.68 -10.87 -13.61
N GLY A 105 -16.09 -10.61 -12.44
CA GLY A 105 -15.22 -11.58 -11.75
C GLY A 105 -15.96 -12.69 -11.00
N LEU A 106 -17.29 -12.62 -10.92
CA LEU A 106 -18.15 -13.55 -10.19
C LEU A 106 -19.45 -13.79 -10.95
N GLY A 107 -20.06 -14.96 -10.74
CA GLY A 107 -21.39 -15.26 -11.24
C GLY A 107 -22.48 -14.42 -10.55
N THR A 108 -23.68 -14.44 -11.14
CA THR A 108 -24.79 -13.60 -10.65
C THR A 108 -25.24 -13.99 -9.24
N ASP A 109 -25.21 -15.29 -8.90
CA ASP A 109 -25.64 -15.76 -7.58
C ASP A 109 -24.60 -15.43 -6.49
N GLU A 110 -23.31 -15.54 -6.78
CA GLU A 110 -22.23 -15.12 -5.89
C GLU A 110 -22.28 -13.60 -5.64
N LEU A 111 -22.52 -12.81 -6.68
CA LEU A 111 -22.69 -11.37 -6.55
C LEU A 111 -23.89 -11.02 -5.66
N ARG A 112 -25.02 -11.73 -5.81
CA ARG A 112 -26.21 -11.52 -4.96
C ARG A 112 -25.90 -11.77 -3.48
N LEU A 113 -25.16 -12.84 -3.18
CA LEU A 113 -24.73 -13.15 -1.82
C LEU A 113 -23.79 -12.07 -1.27
N LEU A 114 -22.83 -11.61 -2.09
CA LEU A 114 -21.86 -10.60 -1.72
C LEU A 114 -22.53 -9.25 -1.41
N TYR A 115 -23.37 -8.75 -2.32
CA TYR A 115 -24.19 -7.56 -2.08
C TYR A 115 -25.09 -7.74 -0.86
N GLY A 116 -25.69 -8.92 -0.71
CA GLY A 116 -26.57 -9.25 0.40
C GLY A 116 -25.89 -9.06 1.74
N MET A 117 -24.70 -9.64 1.91
CA MET A 117 -23.91 -9.50 3.13
C MET A 117 -23.48 -8.06 3.38
N ALA A 118 -23.02 -7.33 2.34
CA ALA A 118 -22.62 -5.93 2.49
C ALA A 118 -23.78 -5.03 2.95
N LEU A 119 -24.95 -5.18 2.34
CA LEU A 119 -26.17 -4.42 2.70
C LEU A 119 -26.67 -4.78 4.10
N VAL A 120 -26.68 -6.06 4.47
CA VAL A 120 -27.06 -6.50 5.82
C VAL A 120 -26.13 -5.91 6.87
N ARG A 121 -24.81 -5.89 6.64
CA ARG A 121 -23.82 -5.28 7.55
C ARG A 121 -24.08 -3.79 7.72
N PHE A 122 -24.34 -3.07 6.64
CA PHE A 122 -24.70 -1.65 6.70
C PHE A 122 -26.00 -1.42 7.50
N VAL A 123 -27.04 -2.21 7.26
CA VAL A 123 -28.31 -1.99 7.99
C VAL A 123 -28.16 -2.33 9.48
N ASN A 124 -27.33 -3.31 9.82
CA ASN A 124 -27.00 -3.61 11.21
C ASN A 124 -26.24 -2.45 11.89
N LEU A 125 -25.40 -1.70 11.16
CA LEU A 125 -24.75 -0.47 11.68
C LEU A 125 -25.77 0.59 12.15
N ILE A 126 -26.90 0.74 11.46
CA ILE A 126 -27.99 1.64 11.88
C ILE A 126 -28.57 1.18 13.23
N SER A 127 -28.69 -0.14 13.40
CA SER A 127 -29.24 -0.75 14.62
C SER A 127 -28.32 -0.55 15.83
N GLU A 128 -27.00 -0.58 15.62
CA GLU A 128 -26.01 -0.47 16.70
C GLU A 128 -25.96 0.92 17.36
N ARG A 129 -26.51 1.97 16.72
CA ARG A 129 -26.49 3.35 17.27
C ARG A 129 -27.21 3.52 18.62
N LYS A 130 -28.13 2.62 19.02
CA LYS A 130 -28.91 2.76 20.27
C LYS A 130 -29.18 1.44 21.02
N THR A 131 -28.18 0.60 21.23
CA THR A 131 -28.36 -0.71 21.90
C THR A 131 -28.03 -0.77 23.40
N LYS A 132 -28.41 0.24 24.20
CA LYS A 132 -28.29 0.12 25.67
C LYS A 132 -29.55 0.39 26.51
N PHE A 133 -30.63 0.97 25.97
CA PHE A 133 -31.76 1.38 26.83
C PHE A 133 -33.17 1.00 26.34
N ALA A 134 -33.39 0.63 25.07
CA ALA A 134 -34.69 0.12 24.61
C ALA A 134 -34.56 -0.70 23.31
N LYS A 135 -35.41 -1.72 23.13
CA LYS A 135 -35.56 -2.44 21.86
C LYS A 135 -36.42 -1.60 20.91
N VAL A 136 -35.80 -0.71 20.14
CA VAL A 136 -36.48 0.10 19.12
C VAL A 136 -36.54 -0.68 17.80
N PRO A 137 -37.69 -0.73 17.09
CA PRO A 137 -37.78 -1.36 15.78
C PRO A 137 -36.83 -0.74 14.76
N LEU A 138 -36.21 -1.57 13.91
CA LEU A 138 -35.25 -1.13 12.90
C LEU A 138 -35.82 -0.09 11.91
N LYS A 139 -37.10 -0.21 11.54
CA LYS A 139 -37.76 0.78 10.68
C LYS A 139 -37.76 2.18 11.30
N CYS A 140 -38.05 2.28 12.60
CA CYS A 140 -38.02 3.56 13.31
C CYS A 140 -36.60 4.15 13.33
N LEU A 141 -35.59 3.32 13.59
CA LEU A 141 -34.18 3.76 13.59
C LEU A 141 -33.72 4.22 12.21
N ALA A 142 -34.16 3.54 11.14
CA ALA A 142 -33.85 3.93 9.76
C ALA A 142 -34.49 5.27 9.40
N GLN A 143 -35.73 5.50 9.82
CA GLN A 143 -36.43 6.77 9.61
C GLN A 143 -35.75 7.95 10.33
N GLU A 144 -35.24 7.75 11.56
CA GLU A 144 -34.47 8.78 12.31
C GLU A 144 -33.24 9.27 11.52
N VAL A 145 -32.73 8.47 10.58
CA VAL A 145 -31.50 8.75 9.84
C VAL A 145 -31.74 8.91 8.33
N ASN A 146 -32.99 9.13 7.93
CA ASN A 146 -33.43 9.32 6.54
C ASN A 146 -33.12 8.12 5.61
N ILE A 147 -33.23 6.89 6.14
CA ILE A 147 -33.13 5.67 5.35
C ILE A 147 -34.55 5.13 5.09
N PRO A 148 -34.93 4.92 3.83
CA PRO A 148 -36.28 4.54 3.45
C PRO A 148 -36.59 3.08 3.82
N ASP A 149 -37.87 2.80 4.08
CA ASP A 149 -38.35 1.48 4.51
C ASP A 149 -37.96 0.35 3.56
N TRP A 150 -37.90 0.60 2.25
CA TRP A 150 -37.54 -0.43 1.27
C TRP A 150 -36.11 -0.95 1.42
N ILE A 151 -35.17 -0.16 1.95
CA ILE A 151 -33.81 -0.62 2.28
C ILE A 151 -33.84 -1.56 3.49
N VAL A 152 -34.67 -1.24 4.47
CA VAL A 152 -34.89 -2.09 5.64
C VAL A 152 -35.56 -3.39 5.22
N ASP A 153 -36.58 -3.32 4.36
CA ASP A 153 -37.27 -4.50 3.82
C ASP A 153 -36.33 -5.37 2.97
N LEU A 154 -35.44 -4.76 2.17
CA LEU A 154 -34.39 -5.47 1.43
C LEU A 154 -33.48 -6.28 2.36
N ARG A 155 -33.08 -5.73 3.52
CA ARG A 155 -32.34 -6.50 4.54
C ARG A 155 -33.15 -7.67 5.10
N HIS A 156 -34.45 -7.50 5.33
CA HIS A 156 -35.31 -8.61 5.78
C HIS A 156 -35.44 -9.71 4.72
N GLU A 157 -35.50 -9.32 3.44
CA GLU A 157 -35.53 -10.27 2.32
C GLU A 157 -34.25 -11.08 2.23
N LEU A 158 -33.09 -10.41 2.35
CA LEU A 158 -31.76 -11.01 2.29
C LEU A 158 -31.48 -12.00 3.43
N THR A 159 -32.10 -11.85 4.61
CA THR A 159 -31.82 -12.73 5.76
C THR A 159 -32.89 -13.78 6.03
N HIS A 160 -34.16 -13.50 5.74
CA HIS A 160 -35.28 -14.35 6.18
C HIS A 160 -36.24 -14.77 5.08
N LYS A 161 -36.21 -14.15 3.89
CA LYS A 161 -37.11 -14.50 2.79
C LYS A 161 -36.32 -15.04 1.60
N LYS A 162 -36.95 -15.02 0.42
CA LYS A 162 -36.33 -15.36 -0.85
C LYS A 162 -35.29 -14.29 -1.21
N MET A 163 -34.13 -14.73 -1.68
CA MET A 163 -33.08 -13.83 -2.17
C MET A 163 -33.68 -12.84 -3.19
N PRO A 164 -33.44 -11.51 -3.06
CA PRO A 164 -33.92 -10.47 -3.97
C PRO A 164 -33.11 -10.42 -5.27
N HIS A 165 -33.69 -9.90 -6.34
CA HIS A 165 -33.03 -9.87 -7.65
C HIS A 165 -31.75 -9.03 -7.62
N ILE A 166 -30.74 -9.36 -8.44
CA ILE A 166 -29.45 -8.66 -8.44
C ILE A 166 -29.61 -7.14 -8.66
N ASN A 167 -30.59 -6.72 -9.46
CA ASN A 167 -30.87 -5.30 -9.68
C ASN A 167 -31.40 -4.58 -8.43
N ASP A 168 -32.13 -5.26 -7.55
CA ASP A 168 -32.57 -4.69 -6.27
C ASP A 168 -31.38 -4.51 -5.32
N CYS A 169 -30.47 -5.50 -5.31
CA CYS A 169 -29.20 -5.40 -4.59
C CYS A 169 -28.34 -4.23 -5.10
N ARG A 170 -28.19 -4.08 -6.42
CA ARG A 170 -27.46 -2.96 -7.05
C ARG A 170 -28.07 -1.62 -6.66
N ARG A 171 -29.39 -1.48 -6.77
CA ARG A 171 -30.13 -0.27 -6.39
C ARG A 171 -29.95 0.06 -4.90
N GLY A 172 -30.02 -0.95 -4.03
CA GLY A 172 -29.72 -0.83 -2.61
C GLY A 172 -28.30 -0.32 -2.37
N CYS A 173 -27.31 -0.90 -3.06
CA CYS A 173 -25.91 -0.50 -2.96
C CYS A 173 -25.70 0.98 -3.32
N TYR A 174 -26.22 1.42 -4.48
CA TYR A 174 -26.09 2.81 -4.92
C TYR A 174 -26.71 3.80 -3.92
N PHE A 175 -27.91 3.50 -3.42
CA PHE A 175 -28.56 4.34 -2.42
C PHE A 175 -27.72 4.43 -1.14
N VAL A 176 -27.24 3.29 -0.62
CA VAL A 176 -26.47 3.25 0.62
C VAL A 176 -25.12 3.96 0.48
N LEU A 177 -24.44 3.82 -0.67
CA LEU A 177 -23.19 4.52 -0.94
C LEU A 177 -23.39 6.04 -0.97
N ASP A 178 -24.43 6.54 -1.66
CA ASP A 178 -24.77 7.96 -1.68
C ASP A 178 -25.10 8.49 -0.28
N TRP A 179 -25.87 7.72 0.50
CA TRP A 179 -26.18 8.06 1.87
C TRP A 179 -24.93 8.11 2.77
N LEU A 180 -24.04 7.12 2.66
CA LEU A 180 -22.77 7.07 3.41
C LEU A 180 -21.88 8.26 3.04
N GLN A 181 -21.80 8.60 1.75
CA GLN A 181 -21.04 9.74 1.27
C GLN A 181 -21.53 11.03 1.95
N LYS A 182 -22.83 11.32 1.87
CA LYS A 182 -23.43 12.55 2.43
C LYS A 182 -23.41 12.61 3.96
N THR A 183 -23.69 11.50 4.64
CA THR A 183 -23.93 11.51 6.10
C THR A 183 -22.72 11.16 6.94
N TYR A 184 -21.73 10.48 6.37
CA TYR A 184 -20.49 10.13 7.06
C TYR A 184 -19.30 10.87 6.47
N TRP A 185 -18.96 10.61 5.21
CA TRP A 185 -17.71 11.09 4.59
C TRP A 185 -17.67 12.61 4.40
N CYS A 186 -18.72 13.23 3.83
CA CYS A 186 -18.80 14.68 3.66
C CYS A 186 -18.77 15.42 5.00
N ARG A 187 -19.43 14.89 6.03
CA ARG A 187 -19.39 15.51 7.38
C ARG A 187 -17.99 15.46 8.01
N GLN A 188 -17.18 14.42 7.71
CA GLN A 188 -15.77 14.40 8.15
C GLN A 188 -14.92 15.45 7.42
N LEU A 189 -15.32 15.85 6.22
CA LEU A 189 -14.65 16.87 5.41
C LEU A 189 -15.07 18.27 5.83
N GLU A 190 -16.38 18.50 6.02
CA GLU A 190 -16.96 19.77 6.46
C GLU A 190 -16.50 20.18 7.86
N ASN A 191 -16.44 19.25 8.82
CA ASN A 191 -15.90 19.55 10.15
C ASN A 191 -14.41 19.94 10.09
N SER A 192 -13.65 19.28 9.22
CA SER A 192 -12.22 19.60 9.00
C SER A 192 -12.01 20.97 8.36
N LEU A 193 -12.87 21.35 7.43
CA LEU A 193 -12.82 22.69 6.81
C LEU A 193 -13.21 23.75 7.83
N ARG A 194 -14.29 23.53 8.60
CA ARG A 194 -14.70 24.44 9.68
C ARG A 194 -13.58 24.69 10.69
N GLU A 195 -12.86 23.66 11.10
CA GLU A 195 -11.70 23.81 12.01
C GLU A 195 -10.54 24.58 11.38
N THR A 196 -10.31 24.41 10.07
CA THR A 196 -9.27 25.16 9.35
C THR A 196 -9.63 26.65 9.29
N TRP A 197 -10.91 26.96 9.05
CA TRP A 197 -11.42 28.33 8.98
C TRP A 197 -11.47 28.98 10.36
N GLU A 198 -11.84 28.24 11.42
CA GLU A 198 -11.81 28.73 12.80
C GLU A 198 -10.37 29.00 13.29
N LEU A 199 -9.37 28.26 12.80
CA LEU A 199 -7.95 28.53 13.08
C LEU A 199 -7.39 29.71 12.27
N GLU A 200 -7.87 29.91 11.04
CA GLU A 200 -7.54 31.08 10.21
C GLU A 200 -8.17 32.36 10.80
N GLU A 201 -9.44 32.34 11.19
CA GLU A 201 -10.10 33.46 11.89
C GLU A 201 -9.44 33.77 13.25
N PHE A 202 -8.98 32.75 13.98
CA PHE A 202 -8.26 32.96 15.24
C PHE A 202 -6.84 33.52 15.03
N ARG A 203 -6.19 33.18 13.92
CA ARG A 203 -4.90 33.76 13.52
C ARG A 203 -5.06 35.21 13.07
N GLU A 204 -6.10 35.51 12.29
CA GLU A 204 -6.45 36.88 11.89
C GLU A 204 -6.83 37.73 13.11
N GLY A 205 -7.56 37.18 14.09
CA GLY A 205 -7.92 37.89 15.33
C GLY A 205 -6.73 38.22 16.25
N ILE A 206 -5.70 37.36 16.31
CA ILE A 206 -4.46 37.64 17.07
C ILE A 206 -3.61 38.72 16.37
N GLU A 207 -3.58 38.72 15.03
CA GLU A 207 -2.85 39.72 14.24
C GLU A 207 -3.53 41.12 14.26
N GLU A 208 -4.84 41.18 14.55
CA GLU A 208 -5.58 42.43 14.78
C GLU A 208 -5.38 42.99 16.20
N GLU A 209 -5.32 42.14 17.24
CA GLU A 209 -5.06 42.59 18.63
C GLU A 209 -3.61 43.08 18.83
N ASP A 210 -2.62 42.52 18.14
CA ASP A 210 -1.22 42.97 18.19
C ASP A 210 -0.98 44.29 17.41
N GLN A 211 -1.91 44.74 16.56
CA GLN A 211 -1.79 45.99 15.79
C GLN A 211 -2.47 47.20 16.45
N GLU A 212 -3.27 47.01 17.51
CA GLU A 212 -3.92 48.12 18.23
C GLU A 212 -3.09 48.70 19.38
N GLU A 213 -2.07 48.00 19.91
CA GLU A 213 -1.25 48.51 21.03
C GLU A 213 -0.03 49.37 20.62
N ASP A 214 0.34 49.45 19.33
CA ASP A 214 1.59 50.12 18.91
C ASP A 214 1.39 51.42 18.10
N LYS A 215 0.31 52.16 18.38
CA LYS A 215 0.07 53.51 17.81
C LYS A 215 0.00 54.59 18.88
N ASN A 216 1.13 54.86 19.52
CA ASN A 216 1.42 56.18 20.07
C ASN A 216 2.92 56.40 20.14
N ILE A 217 3.49 57.18 19.21
CA ILE A 217 4.44 58.30 19.45
C ILE A 217 4.97 58.88 18.11
N VAL A 218 4.49 60.09 17.83
CA VAL A 218 5.11 61.30 17.23
C VAL A 218 5.85 61.23 15.88
N VAL A 219 5.32 62.05 14.96
CA VAL A 219 5.79 62.46 13.63
C VAL A 219 6.88 63.55 13.74
N ASP A 220 7.92 63.51 12.89
CA ASP A 220 8.38 64.74 12.21
C ASP A 220 9.13 64.44 10.89
N ASP A 221 8.91 65.37 9.96
CA ASP A 221 9.08 65.39 8.50
C ASP A 221 10.53 65.78 8.06
N ILE A 222 10.83 65.64 6.74
CA ILE A 222 11.69 66.51 5.88
C ILE A 222 12.29 65.76 4.65
N THR A 223 11.64 65.97 3.50
CA THR A 223 12.12 66.57 2.22
C THR A 223 12.95 65.78 1.17
N GLU A 224 12.47 65.96 -0.08
CA GLU A 224 12.91 65.56 -1.43
C GLU A 224 14.39 65.82 -1.81
N GLN A 225 14.91 65.04 -2.79
CA GLN A 225 15.49 65.55 -4.06
C GLN A 225 15.86 64.45 -5.08
N LYS A 226 15.47 64.66 -6.35
CA LYS A 226 15.98 64.05 -7.61
C LYS A 226 17.18 64.89 -8.10
N PRO A 227 18.16 64.43 -8.93
CA PRO A 227 17.95 64.27 -10.38
C PRO A 227 18.84 63.22 -11.11
N GLU A 228 18.44 62.81 -12.33
CA GLU A 228 19.33 62.27 -13.40
C GLU A 228 19.98 63.45 -14.17
N PRO A 229 21.01 63.25 -15.03
CA PRO A 229 20.72 63.22 -16.48
C PRO A 229 21.71 62.42 -17.41
N GLN A 230 21.18 61.96 -18.56
CA GLN A 230 21.64 62.01 -19.99
C GLN A 230 23.15 62.01 -20.35
N ASP A 231 23.66 61.67 -21.54
CA ASP A 231 23.29 61.16 -22.89
C ASP A 231 24.65 61.04 -23.63
N ASP A 232 24.79 60.12 -24.59
CA ASP A 232 25.60 60.31 -25.80
C ASP A 232 25.59 59.03 -26.65
N GLY A 233 25.01 59.13 -27.84
CA GLY A 233 24.94 58.05 -28.82
C GLY A 233 26.16 57.98 -29.75
N LYS A 234 26.43 56.79 -30.30
CA LYS A 234 26.85 56.63 -31.70
C LYS A 234 26.71 55.18 -32.20
N SER A 235 26.11 55.05 -33.38
CA SER A 235 25.99 53.85 -34.19
C SER A 235 27.26 53.54 -34.98
N THR A 236 27.63 52.24 -35.07
CA THR A 236 28.25 51.59 -36.24
C THR A 236 28.27 50.06 -36.06
N GLU A 237 27.83 49.34 -37.09
CA GLU A 237 27.89 47.87 -37.24
C GLU A 237 29.33 47.34 -37.30
N SER A 238 29.58 46.14 -36.71
CA SER A 238 30.11 44.92 -37.37
C SER A 238 30.65 43.92 -36.31
N ASP A 239 30.07 42.71 -36.35
CA ASP A 239 30.66 41.38 -36.19
C ASP A 239 31.33 40.83 -34.90
N VAL A 240 30.76 39.67 -34.52
CA VAL A 240 31.33 38.47 -33.87
C VAL A 240 31.69 38.54 -32.38
N LYS A 241 30.75 38.05 -31.54
CA LYS A 241 30.99 36.89 -30.67
C LYS A 241 29.69 36.37 -30.07
N ALA A 242 29.37 35.12 -30.38
CA ALA A 242 28.36 34.34 -29.71
C ALA A 242 28.90 33.92 -28.33
N ASP A 243 28.12 34.14 -27.28
CA ASP A 243 28.10 33.24 -26.12
C ASP A 243 26.86 33.53 -25.28
N GLY A 244 26.14 32.47 -24.94
CA GLY A 244 25.07 32.54 -23.94
C GLY A 244 23.74 31.91 -24.34
N ASP A 245 23.74 30.66 -24.82
CA ASP A 245 22.60 29.79 -24.57
C ASP A 245 23.00 28.30 -24.60
N SER A 246 23.43 27.77 -23.45
CA SER A 246 23.68 26.34 -23.28
C SER A 246 23.54 25.95 -21.82
N LYS A 247 22.29 25.89 -21.33
CA LYS A 247 21.98 25.24 -20.04
C LYS A 247 20.87 24.19 -20.12
N GLY A 248 20.15 24.09 -21.24
CA GLY A 248 19.11 23.07 -21.44
C GLY A 248 19.59 21.79 -22.15
N SER A 249 20.72 21.84 -22.87
CA SER A 249 21.24 20.72 -23.66
C SER A 249 22.03 19.71 -22.83
N GLU A 250 22.78 20.16 -21.82
CA GLU A 250 23.65 19.30 -21.00
C GLU A 250 22.87 18.39 -20.05
N GLU A 251 21.75 18.84 -19.47
CA GLU A 251 20.94 18.00 -18.57
C GLU A 251 20.26 16.85 -19.32
N VAL A 252 19.70 17.13 -20.49
CA VAL A 252 19.06 16.12 -21.36
C VAL A 252 20.08 15.13 -21.91
N ASP A 253 21.26 15.61 -22.31
CA ASP A 253 22.38 14.77 -22.78
C ASP A 253 22.94 13.90 -21.64
N SER A 254 23.01 14.41 -20.40
CA SER A 254 23.43 13.63 -19.23
C SER A 254 22.44 12.53 -18.85
N HIS A 255 21.13 12.79 -18.94
CA HIS A 255 20.09 11.80 -18.67
C HIS A 255 20.07 10.73 -19.76
N CYS A 256 20.23 11.12 -21.03
CA CYS A 256 20.35 10.19 -22.16
C CYS A 256 21.57 9.27 -22.00
N LYS A 257 22.73 9.82 -21.63
CA LYS A 257 23.95 9.04 -21.36
C LYS A 257 23.80 8.08 -20.16
N LYS A 258 23.14 8.50 -19.08
CA LYS A 258 22.82 7.63 -17.93
C LYS A 258 21.85 6.51 -18.31
N ALA A 259 20.85 6.79 -19.14
CA ALA A 259 19.90 5.79 -19.62
C ALA A 259 20.57 4.76 -20.55
N LEU A 260 21.48 5.20 -21.43
CA LEU A 260 22.29 4.32 -22.28
C LEU A 260 23.20 3.43 -21.42
N SER A 261 23.89 4.00 -20.43
CA SER A 261 24.72 3.23 -19.49
C SER A 261 23.91 2.24 -18.65
N HIS A 262 22.70 2.61 -18.20
CA HIS A 262 21.81 1.67 -17.51
C HIS A 262 21.47 0.49 -18.43
N LYS A 263 21.09 0.75 -19.69
CA LYS A 263 20.72 -0.29 -20.65
C LYS A 263 21.86 -1.27 -20.90
N GLU A 264 23.08 -0.78 -21.12
CA GLU A 264 24.27 -1.61 -21.33
C GLU A 264 24.58 -2.50 -20.11
N LEU A 265 24.51 -1.92 -18.91
CA LEU A 265 24.75 -2.67 -17.66
C LEU A 265 23.63 -3.68 -17.37
N TYR A 266 22.40 -3.37 -17.75
CA TYR A 266 21.26 -4.27 -17.66
C TYR A 266 21.40 -5.47 -18.61
N GLU A 267 21.77 -5.22 -19.87
CA GLU A 267 22.04 -6.29 -20.85
C GLU A 267 23.18 -7.19 -20.38
N ARG A 268 24.27 -6.61 -19.87
CA ARG A 268 25.37 -7.36 -19.27
C ARG A 268 24.94 -8.18 -18.04
N ALA A 269 24.11 -7.61 -17.16
CA ALA A 269 23.57 -8.33 -16.01
C ALA A 269 22.72 -9.53 -16.45
N ARG A 270 21.89 -9.38 -17.48
CA ARG A 270 21.11 -10.47 -18.07
C ARG A 270 22.00 -11.57 -18.65
N GLU A 271 23.03 -11.23 -19.41
CA GLU A 271 23.97 -12.22 -19.97
C GLU A 271 24.63 -13.05 -18.86
N LEU A 272 25.04 -12.40 -17.76
CA LEU A 272 25.59 -13.08 -16.59
C LEU A 272 24.57 -14.01 -15.92
N LEU A 273 23.32 -13.58 -15.77
CA LEU A 273 22.25 -14.42 -15.22
C LEU A 273 21.94 -15.62 -16.12
N VAL A 274 21.92 -15.44 -17.44
CA VAL A 274 21.78 -16.55 -18.41
C VAL A 274 22.95 -17.53 -18.29
N SER A 275 24.20 -17.03 -18.23
CA SER A 275 25.36 -17.91 -18.03
C SER A 275 25.32 -18.65 -16.68
N TYR A 276 24.69 -18.06 -15.65
CA TYR A 276 24.46 -18.76 -14.39
C TYR A 276 23.45 -19.89 -14.57
N GLU A 277 22.31 -19.62 -15.21
CA GLU A 277 21.28 -20.63 -15.46
C GLU A 277 21.82 -21.83 -16.24
N GLU A 278 22.54 -21.58 -17.33
CA GLU A 278 23.16 -22.63 -18.15
C GLU A 278 24.02 -23.58 -17.33
N GLU A 279 24.83 -23.02 -16.42
CA GLU A 279 25.69 -23.80 -15.53
C GLU A 279 24.88 -24.61 -14.52
N GLN A 280 23.83 -24.02 -13.92
CA GLN A 280 22.95 -24.72 -12.97
C GLN A 280 22.18 -25.86 -13.66
N PHE A 281 21.67 -25.64 -14.87
CA PHE A 281 20.99 -26.68 -15.66
C PHE A 281 21.94 -27.75 -16.16
N THR A 282 23.18 -27.41 -16.53
CA THR A 282 24.23 -28.39 -16.85
C THR A 282 24.49 -29.32 -15.67
N VAL A 283 24.52 -28.79 -14.44
CA VAL A 283 24.62 -29.59 -13.22
C VAL A 283 23.39 -30.49 -13.05
N LEU A 284 22.18 -29.98 -13.29
CA LEU A 284 20.95 -30.77 -13.22
C LEU A 284 20.95 -31.95 -14.21
N GLU A 285 21.32 -31.69 -15.46
CA GLU A 285 21.44 -32.68 -16.52
C GLU A 285 22.50 -33.75 -16.20
N LYS A 286 23.62 -33.35 -15.60
CA LYS A 286 24.69 -34.27 -15.20
C LYS A 286 24.23 -35.26 -14.13
N PHE A 287 23.45 -34.82 -13.15
CA PHE A 287 23.01 -35.68 -12.04
C PHE A 287 21.73 -36.44 -12.34
N ARG A 288 20.87 -35.95 -13.26
CA ARG A 288 19.54 -36.51 -13.63
C ARG A 288 18.62 -36.82 -12.44
N TYR A 289 18.94 -36.27 -11.27
CA TYR A 289 18.25 -36.49 -10.01
C TYR A 289 18.38 -35.23 -9.16
N LEU A 290 17.25 -34.54 -9.00
CA LEU A 290 17.16 -33.20 -8.45
C LEU A 290 17.81 -33.07 -7.04
N PRO A 291 17.61 -33.98 -6.07
CA PRO A 291 18.29 -33.89 -4.77
C PRO A 291 19.82 -33.93 -4.83
N LYS A 292 20.41 -34.65 -5.80
CA LYS A 292 21.87 -34.66 -6.00
C LYS A 292 22.36 -33.35 -6.64
N ALA A 293 21.61 -32.83 -7.61
CA ALA A 293 21.91 -31.53 -8.23
C ALA A 293 21.86 -30.40 -7.17
N ILE A 294 20.83 -30.37 -6.34
CA ILE A 294 20.69 -29.44 -5.20
C ILE A 294 21.92 -29.50 -4.28
N LYS A 295 22.41 -30.71 -3.97
CA LYS A 295 23.62 -30.85 -3.13
C LYS A 295 24.84 -30.26 -3.82
N ALA A 296 24.97 -30.43 -5.13
CA ALA A 296 26.06 -29.87 -5.91
C ALA A 296 26.00 -28.33 -5.99
N TRP A 297 24.81 -27.75 -6.19
CA TRP A 297 24.63 -26.29 -6.25
C TRP A 297 25.07 -25.55 -4.98
N ASN A 298 25.04 -26.19 -3.81
CA ASN A 298 25.52 -25.59 -2.57
C ASN A 298 27.02 -25.30 -2.55
N ASN A 299 27.80 -25.94 -3.43
CA ASN A 299 29.22 -25.68 -3.62
C ASN A 299 29.39 -25.00 -4.99
N PRO A 300 29.51 -23.67 -5.04
CA PRO A 300 29.54 -22.95 -6.32
C PRO A 300 30.72 -23.42 -7.17
N SER A 301 30.46 -23.66 -8.46
CA SER A 301 31.53 -23.99 -9.41
C SER A 301 32.37 -22.75 -9.69
N PRO A 302 33.62 -22.90 -10.20
CA PRO A 302 34.44 -21.74 -10.58
C PRO A 302 33.74 -20.79 -11.56
N ARG A 303 32.87 -21.33 -12.44
CA ARG A 303 32.07 -20.53 -13.36
C ARG A 303 31.01 -19.70 -12.62
N VAL A 304 30.32 -20.29 -11.63
CA VAL A 304 29.38 -19.56 -10.77
C VAL A 304 30.10 -18.48 -9.95
N GLU A 305 31.30 -18.76 -9.43
CA GLU A 305 32.10 -17.77 -8.71
C GLU A 305 32.54 -16.61 -9.61
N CYS A 306 32.89 -16.88 -10.87
CA CYS A 306 33.20 -15.87 -11.88
C CYS A 306 31.99 -14.97 -12.14
N VAL A 307 30.83 -15.57 -12.44
CA VAL A 307 29.57 -14.84 -12.65
C VAL A 307 29.24 -13.96 -11.43
N LEU A 308 29.40 -14.49 -10.22
CA LEU A 308 29.16 -13.74 -8.98
C LEU A 308 30.10 -12.54 -8.84
N ALA A 309 31.38 -12.68 -9.17
CA ALA A 309 32.35 -11.59 -9.09
C ALA A 309 32.02 -10.48 -10.09
N GLU A 310 31.66 -10.83 -11.32
CA GLU A 310 31.25 -9.87 -12.34
C GLU A 310 29.94 -9.17 -11.98
N LEU A 311 28.95 -9.92 -11.52
CA LEU A 311 27.65 -9.37 -11.13
C LEU A 311 27.77 -8.41 -9.94
N LYS A 312 28.71 -8.66 -9.01
CA LYS A 312 29.07 -7.69 -7.97
C LYS A 312 29.68 -6.41 -8.54
N GLY A 313 30.53 -6.51 -9.55
CA GLY A 313 31.07 -5.36 -10.28
C GLY A 313 29.95 -4.51 -10.87
N VAL A 314 29.04 -5.13 -11.63
CA VAL A 314 27.88 -4.44 -12.21
C VAL A 314 26.99 -3.84 -11.13
N THR A 315 26.78 -4.54 -10.01
CA THR A 315 25.98 -4.03 -8.87
C THR A 315 26.60 -2.78 -8.25
N CYS A 316 27.93 -2.70 -8.19
CA CYS A 316 28.64 -1.51 -7.70
C CYS A 316 28.50 -0.31 -8.66
N GLU A 317 28.48 -0.58 -9.97
CA GLU A 317 28.33 0.46 -11.00
C GLU A 317 26.90 0.96 -11.12
N ASN A 318 25.94 0.04 -11.26
CA ASN A 318 24.51 0.34 -11.35
C ASN A 318 23.68 -0.80 -10.77
N ARG A 319 23.33 -0.65 -9.49
CA ARG A 319 22.50 -1.63 -8.79
C ARG A 319 21.13 -1.80 -9.42
N GLU A 320 20.48 -0.72 -9.86
CA GLU A 320 19.11 -0.78 -10.37
C GLU A 320 19.01 -1.63 -11.64
N ALA A 321 20.00 -1.54 -12.53
CA ALA A 321 20.09 -2.40 -13.72
C ALA A 321 20.14 -3.90 -13.36
N VAL A 322 20.87 -4.26 -12.30
CA VAL A 322 20.91 -5.65 -11.81
C VAL A 322 19.57 -6.07 -11.22
N LEU A 323 18.93 -5.21 -10.42
CA LEU A 323 17.62 -5.50 -9.83
C LEU A 323 16.54 -5.69 -10.90
N ASP A 324 16.52 -4.84 -11.93
CA ASP A 324 15.61 -4.94 -13.05
C ASP A 324 15.83 -6.27 -13.80
N ALA A 325 17.09 -6.64 -14.07
CA ALA A 325 17.42 -7.91 -14.69
C ALA A 325 16.94 -9.12 -13.85
N PHE A 326 17.10 -9.10 -12.52
CA PHE A 326 16.62 -10.19 -11.65
C PHE A 326 15.10 -10.37 -11.66
N LEU A 327 14.36 -9.27 -11.83
CA LEU A 327 12.90 -9.28 -11.82
C LEU A 327 12.31 -9.57 -13.20
N ASP A 328 13.12 -9.72 -14.23
CA ASP A 328 12.63 -10.13 -15.54
C ASP A 328 12.15 -11.58 -15.58
N ASP A 329 11.26 -11.86 -16.53
CA ASP A 329 10.78 -13.21 -16.79
C ASP A 329 11.95 -14.11 -17.23
N GLY A 330 12.02 -15.29 -16.65
CA GLY A 330 13.17 -16.20 -16.74
C GLY A 330 14.00 -16.25 -15.46
N PHE A 331 14.06 -15.21 -14.65
CA PHE A 331 14.98 -15.19 -13.50
C PHE A 331 14.26 -15.48 -12.17
N LEU A 332 14.04 -14.48 -11.31
CA LEU A 332 13.26 -14.69 -10.08
C LEU A 332 11.78 -14.92 -10.38
N VAL A 333 11.32 -14.49 -11.56
CA VAL A 333 10.02 -14.84 -12.13
C VAL A 333 10.25 -15.99 -13.13
N PRO A 334 9.91 -17.25 -12.77
CA PRO A 334 10.24 -18.39 -13.62
C PRO A 334 9.37 -18.46 -14.88
N THR A 335 9.87 -19.14 -15.90
CA THR A 335 9.06 -19.65 -17.02
C THR A 335 8.46 -21.02 -16.69
N PHE A 336 7.41 -21.41 -17.40
CA PHE A 336 6.82 -22.74 -17.26
C PHE A 336 7.80 -23.87 -17.56
N GLU A 337 8.73 -23.65 -18.49
CA GLU A 337 9.79 -24.61 -18.84
C GLU A 337 10.76 -24.84 -17.68
N GLN A 338 11.18 -23.77 -17.00
CA GLN A 338 12.03 -23.87 -15.81
C GLN A 338 11.32 -24.58 -14.66
N LEU A 339 10.03 -24.30 -14.45
CA LEU A 339 9.24 -25.00 -13.44
C LEU A 339 9.12 -26.49 -13.74
N ALA A 340 8.83 -26.86 -14.99
CA ALA A 340 8.78 -28.24 -15.43
C ALA A 340 10.14 -28.94 -15.25
N ALA A 341 11.24 -28.30 -15.64
CA ALA A 341 12.60 -28.83 -15.49
C ALA A 341 12.95 -29.08 -14.01
N LEU A 342 12.48 -28.23 -13.11
CA LEU A 342 12.67 -28.34 -11.66
C LEU A 342 11.62 -29.20 -10.95
N GLN A 343 10.75 -29.89 -11.70
CA GLN A 343 9.68 -30.75 -11.17
C GLN A 343 8.73 -30.00 -10.22
N ILE A 344 8.40 -28.76 -10.58
CA ILE A 344 7.47 -27.90 -9.83
C ILE A 344 6.18 -27.81 -10.62
N GLU A 345 5.09 -28.29 -10.03
CA GLU A 345 3.75 -28.10 -10.55
C GLU A 345 3.28 -26.67 -10.24
N TYR A 346 2.80 -25.98 -11.27
CA TYR A 346 2.18 -24.66 -11.14
C TYR A 346 0.70 -24.78 -11.50
N GLU A 347 -0.14 -24.70 -10.48
CA GLU A 347 -1.58 -24.54 -10.66
C GLU A 347 -1.90 -23.05 -10.59
N ASP A 348 -2.26 -22.46 -11.73
CA ASP A 348 -2.89 -21.13 -11.71
C ASP A 348 -4.28 -21.34 -11.12
N GLY A 349 -4.65 -20.59 -10.08
CA GLY A 349 -5.90 -20.78 -9.32
C GLY A 349 -7.20 -20.56 -10.11
N GLN A 350 -7.15 -20.60 -11.44
CA GLN A 350 -8.25 -20.47 -12.40
C GLN A 350 -8.43 -21.70 -13.31
N THR A 351 -7.51 -22.67 -13.36
CA THR A 351 -7.66 -23.85 -14.24
C THR A 351 -8.74 -24.84 -13.80
N GLU A 352 -9.24 -24.77 -12.56
CA GLU A 352 -10.37 -25.59 -12.11
C GLU A 352 -11.72 -25.13 -12.67
N VAL A 353 -11.84 -23.92 -13.23
CA VAL A 353 -13.14 -23.40 -13.72
C VAL A 353 -13.46 -23.90 -15.15
N GLN A 354 -12.53 -24.55 -15.85
CA GLN A 354 -12.76 -25.04 -17.23
C GLN A 354 -13.00 -26.55 -17.35
N ARG A 355 -12.73 -27.35 -16.32
CA ARG A 355 -13.26 -28.73 -16.26
C ARG A 355 -14.53 -28.70 -15.45
N GLY A 356 -15.67 -28.81 -16.12
CA GLY A 356 -17.01 -28.85 -15.52
C GLY A 356 -17.27 -30.05 -14.61
N GLU A 357 -16.49 -30.19 -13.53
CA GLU A 357 -16.81 -31.01 -12.37
C GLU A 357 -17.15 -30.07 -11.23
N GLY A 358 -18.43 -30.08 -10.84
CA GLY A 358 -18.99 -29.18 -9.84
C GLY A 358 -18.21 -29.27 -8.53
N THR A 359 -17.68 -28.13 -8.09
CA THR A 359 -16.96 -28.04 -6.83
C THR A 359 -17.81 -27.37 -5.75
N ASP A 360 -17.79 -28.03 -4.59
CA ASP A 360 -18.40 -27.65 -3.32
C ASP A 360 -18.09 -26.17 -2.96
N PRO A 361 -19.02 -25.38 -2.38
CA PRO A 361 -18.86 -23.94 -2.11
C PRO A 361 -17.78 -23.55 -1.07
N LYS A 362 -16.88 -24.47 -0.72
CA LYS A 362 -15.82 -24.31 0.29
C LYS A 362 -14.41 -24.13 -0.30
N SER A 363 -14.21 -24.16 -1.63
CA SER A 363 -12.88 -24.11 -2.23
C SER A 363 -12.32 -22.71 -2.51
N HIS A 364 -13.04 -21.63 -2.22
CA HIS A 364 -12.44 -20.29 -2.09
C HIS A 364 -11.55 -20.24 -0.84
N LYS A 365 -10.44 -20.96 -0.87
CA LYS A 365 -9.37 -20.83 0.12
C LYS A 365 -8.91 -19.38 0.01
N ASN A 366 -9.21 -18.60 1.05
CA ASN A 366 -8.39 -17.44 1.37
C ASN A 366 -6.92 -17.90 1.24
N VAL A 367 -6.13 -17.24 0.39
CA VAL A 367 -4.70 -17.56 0.19
C VAL A 367 -4.08 -17.76 1.57
N ASP A 368 -3.85 -19.03 1.93
CA ASP A 368 -3.34 -19.37 3.24
C ASP A 368 -1.90 -18.85 3.27
N LEU A 369 -1.54 -18.15 4.36
CA LEU A 369 -0.19 -17.65 4.57
C LEU A 369 0.84 -18.81 4.51
N ASN A 370 0.40 -20.05 4.70
CA ASN A 370 1.20 -21.26 4.57
C ASN A 370 1.62 -21.59 3.13
N ASP A 371 0.90 -21.12 2.10
CA ASP A 371 1.11 -21.47 0.68
C ASP A 371 1.97 -20.45 -0.10
N VAL A 372 2.34 -19.34 0.55
CA VAL A 372 3.18 -18.27 -0.02
C VAL A 372 4.66 -18.56 0.25
N LEU A 373 5.14 -19.68 -0.28
CA LEU A 373 6.54 -20.08 -0.23
C LEU A 373 7.10 -20.23 -1.63
N VAL A 374 8.34 -19.76 -1.83
CA VAL A 374 9.08 -20.11 -3.05
C VAL A 374 9.33 -21.62 -3.02
N PRO A 375 8.95 -22.38 -4.05
CA PRO A 375 9.21 -23.82 -4.10
C PRO A 375 10.69 -24.12 -3.88
N LYS A 376 10.98 -25.09 -3.01
CA LYS A 376 12.34 -25.40 -2.56
C LYS A 376 13.33 -25.66 -3.70
N PRO A 377 13.00 -26.40 -4.77
CA PRO A 377 13.93 -26.59 -5.88
C PRO A 377 14.33 -25.27 -6.56
N PHE A 378 13.36 -24.37 -6.76
CA PHE A 378 13.58 -23.07 -7.39
C PHE A 378 14.35 -22.12 -6.49
N SER A 379 14.04 -22.10 -5.19
CA SER A 379 14.80 -21.28 -4.24
C SER A 379 16.26 -21.75 -4.13
N GLN A 380 16.51 -23.06 -4.19
CA GLN A 380 17.85 -23.64 -4.18
C GLN A 380 18.62 -23.42 -5.47
N PHE A 381 17.92 -23.36 -6.61
CA PHE A 381 18.51 -23.02 -7.90
C PHE A 381 19.10 -21.61 -7.89
N TRP A 382 18.42 -20.62 -7.32
CA TRP A 382 18.90 -19.22 -7.25
C TRP A 382 19.72 -18.88 -6.01
N GLN A 383 19.73 -19.75 -5.01
CA GLN A 383 20.35 -19.52 -3.71
C GLN A 383 21.85 -19.18 -3.76
N PRO A 384 22.72 -19.88 -4.52
CA PRO A 384 24.14 -19.54 -4.59
C PRO A 384 24.38 -18.08 -4.99
N LEU A 385 23.62 -17.62 -5.98
CA LEU A 385 23.75 -16.27 -6.52
C LEU A 385 23.21 -15.22 -5.54
N LEU A 386 22.00 -15.44 -4.99
CA LEU A 386 21.41 -14.56 -3.97
C LEU A 386 22.27 -14.49 -2.70
N ARG A 387 22.84 -15.62 -2.24
CA ARG A 387 23.79 -15.64 -1.11
C ARG A 387 25.05 -14.85 -1.42
N GLY A 388 25.58 -14.96 -2.63
CA GLY A 388 26.79 -14.26 -3.04
C GLY A 388 26.61 -12.73 -3.07
N LEU A 389 25.45 -12.25 -3.49
CA LEU A 389 25.09 -10.81 -3.54
C LEU A 389 24.54 -10.27 -2.21
N HIS A 390 24.24 -11.14 -1.26
CA HIS A 390 23.58 -10.76 -0.02
C HIS A 390 24.38 -9.71 0.75
N SER A 391 23.80 -8.52 0.84
CA SER A 391 24.24 -7.40 1.68
C SER A 391 23.03 -6.62 2.15
N GLN A 392 23.18 -5.78 3.18
CA GLN A 392 22.10 -4.88 3.62
C GLN A 392 21.56 -4.05 2.45
N ASN A 393 22.45 -3.39 1.72
CA ASN A 393 22.06 -2.47 0.65
C ASN A 393 21.41 -3.19 -0.53
N PHE A 394 21.94 -4.33 -0.95
CA PHE A 394 21.38 -5.09 -2.07
C PHE A 394 20.02 -5.69 -1.71
N THR A 395 19.92 -6.33 -0.55
CA THR A 395 18.68 -7.01 -0.13
C THR A 395 17.55 -6.00 0.14
N GLN A 396 17.87 -4.86 0.76
CA GLN A 396 16.92 -3.77 0.96
C GLN A 396 16.40 -3.24 -0.39
N ALA A 397 17.30 -2.96 -1.33
CA ALA A 397 16.91 -2.41 -2.63
C ALA A 397 16.09 -3.41 -3.46
N LEU A 398 16.44 -4.70 -3.43
CA LEU A 398 15.65 -5.76 -4.07
C LEU A 398 14.23 -5.84 -3.50
N LEU A 399 14.10 -5.77 -2.18
CA LEU A 399 12.79 -5.77 -1.50
C LEU A 399 11.97 -4.53 -1.87
N GLU A 400 12.56 -3.33 -1.83
CA GLU A 400 11.88 -2.09 -2.23
C GLU A 400 11.44 -2.13 -3.70
N ARG A 401 12.28 -2.67 -4.59
CA ARG A 401 11.94 -2.84 -6.00
C ARG A 401 10.77 -3.80 -6.20
N MET A 402 10.76 -4.95 -5.52
CA MET A 402 9.63 -5.89 -5.55
C MET A 402 8.34 -5.26 -5.01
N LEU A 403 8.43 -4.53 -3.88
CA LEU A 403 7.29 -3.81 -3.29
C LEU A 403 6.73 -2.74 -4.22
N SER A 404 7.58 -2.04 -4.96
CA SER A 404 7.16 -1.03 -5.94
C SER A 404 6.42 -1.62 -7.14
N GLU A 405 6.68 -2.89 -7.48
CA GLU A 405 6.11 -3.55 -8.65
C GLU A 405 4.73 -4.17 -8.36
N LEU A 406 4.54 -4.75 -7.17
CA LEU A 406 3.29 -5.42 -6.76
C LEU A 406 1.98 -4.64 -7.03
N PRO A 407 1.89 -3.31 -6.84
CA PRO A 407 0.69 -2.53 -7.10
C PRO A 407 0.26 -2.50 -8.58
N ALA A 408 1.22 -2.58 -9.49
CA ALA A 408 0.96 -2.61 -10.93
C ALA A 408 0.50 -4.01 -11.40
N LEU A 409 0.78 -5.05 -10.62
CA LEU A 409 0.49 -6.43 -10.99
C LEU A 409 -0.94 -6.86 -10.60
N GLY A 410 -1.46 -7.83 -11.35
CA GLY A 410 -2.71 -8.51 -11.03
C GLY A 410 -2.61 -9.41 -9.79
N ILE A 411 -3.73 -10.01 -9.39
CA ILE A 411 -3.81 -10.95 -8.26
C ILE A 411 -3.51 -12.41 -8.66
N SER A 412 -3.41 -12.68 -9.96
CA SER A 412 -3.22 -14.02 -10.53
C SER A 412 -2.10 -14.02 -11.58
N GLY A 413 -1.60 -15.20 -11.90
CA GLY A 413 -0.48 -15.39 -12.82
C GLY A 413 0.88 -15.55 -12.13
N ILE A 414 1.85 -16.02 -12.91
CA ILE A 414 3.16 -16.47 -12.42
C ILE A 414 3.97 -15.33 -11.79
N ARG A 415 4.00 -14.18 -12.46
CA ARG A 415 4.76 -12.99 -12.04
C ARG A 415 4.34 -12.44 -10.67
N PRO A 416 3.08 -12.04 -10.44
CA PRO A 416 2.65 -11.57 -9.10
C PRO A 416 2.85 -12.63 -8.02
N THR A 417 2.64 -13.91 -8.36
CA THR A 417 2.82 -15.02 -7.41
C THR A 417 4.27 -15.14 -6.95
N TYR A 418 5.24 -15.15 -7.87
CA TYR A 418 6.65 -15.33 -7.53
C TYR A 418 7.29 -14.07 -6.94
N ILE A 419 6.89 -12.87 -7.38
CA ILE A 419 7.35 -11.62 -6.74
C ILE A 419 6.88 -11.58 -5.28
N LEU A 420 5.62 -11.92 -5.00
CA LEU A 420 5.12 -12.00 -3.63
C LEU A 420 5.89 -13.06 -2.83
N ARG A 421 6.04 -14.28 -3.36
CA ARG A 421 6.75 -15.38 -2.68
C ARG A 421 8.19 -15.01 -2.34
N TRP A 422 8.93 -14.38 -3.26
CA TRP A 422 10.29 -13.90 -3.00
C TRP A 422 10.33 -12.75 -2.00
N THR A 423 9.40 -11.79 -2.09
CA THR A 423 9.30 -10.69 -1.12
C THR A 423 9.14 -11.24 0.29
N VAL A 424 8.21 -12.19 0.48
CA VAL A 424 8.01 -12.88 1.76
C VAL A 424 9.29 -13.60 2.19
N GLU A 425 9.88 -14.42 1.32
CA GLU A 425 11.05 -15.23 1.67
C GLU A 425 12.28 -14.38 2.05
N LEU A 426 12.51 -13.27 1.35
CA LEU A 426 13.59 -12.33 1.63
C LEU A 426 13.37 -11.58 2.95
N ILE A 427 12.14 -11.15 3.26
CA ILE A 427 11.79 -10.57 4.57
C ILE A 427 12.09 -11.60 5.65
N VAL A 428 11.55 -12.81 5.54
CA VAL A 428 11.70 -13.86 6.56
C VAL A 428 13.16 -14.20 6.78
N ALA A 429 13.94 -14.42 5.72
CA ALA A 429 15.35 -14.78 5.79
C ALA A 429 16.22 -13.73 6.53
N ASN A 430 15.75 -12.49 6.62
CA ASN A 430 16.46 -11.39 7.28
C ASN A 430 15.85 -10.96 8.63
N THR A 431 14.78 -11.62 9.08
CA THR A 431 14.18 -11.32 10.38
C THR A 431 14.92 -12.05 11.49
N LYS A 432 15.48 -11.29 12.44
CA LYS A 432 16.17 -11.85 13.61
C LYS A 432 15.20 -12.72 14.41
N THR A 433 15.63 -13.94 14.75
CA THR A 433 14.88 -14.87 15.61
C THR A 433 14.61 -14.24 16.98
N GLY A 434 13.34 -13.91 17.28
CA GLY A 434 12.94 -13.22 18.51
C GLY A 434 11.41 -13.14 18.68
N ARG A 435 10.92 -12.28 19.59
CA ARG A 435 9.48 -12.11 19.91
C ARG A 435 8.58 -11.87 18.67
N ASN A 436 9.12 -11.28 17.61
CA ASN A 436 8.39 -11.00 16.37
C ASN A 436 8.10 -12.26 15.56
N ALA A 437 8.90 -13.32 15.71
CA ALA A 437 8.79 -14.55 14.95
C ALA A 437 7.61 -15.45 15.40
N ARG A 438 6.83 -15.00 16.40
CA ARG A 438 5.62 -15.67 16.93
C ARG A 438 4.39 -15.60 16.01
N ARG A 439 4.48 -14.94 14.84
CA ARG A 439 3.36 -14.78 13.90
C ARG A 439 3.29 -15.87 12.81
N PHE A 440 4.29 -16.75 12.72
CA PHE A 440 4.22 -17.91 11.82
C PHE A 440 3.53 -19.10 12.49
N SER A 441 2.79 -19.89 11.70
CA SER A 441 2.25 -21.18 12.11
C SER A 441 3.38 -22.17 12.43
N ALA A 442 3.08 -23.21 13.21
CA ALA A 442 4.06 -24.26 13.50
C ALA A 442 4.56 -24.95 12.21
N GLY A 443 3.68 -25.16 11.22
CA GLY A 443 4.06 -25.75 9.92
C GLY A 443 4.99 -24.84 9.10
N GLN A 444 4.75 -23.53 9.11
CA GLN A 444 5.64 -22.54 8.47
C GLN A 444 7.04 -22.55 9.09
N TRP A 445 7.10 -22.71 10.41
CA TRP A 445 8.36 -22.84 11.14
C TRP A 445 9.07 -24.16 10.84
N GLU A 446 8.35 -25.28 10.80
CA GLU A 446 8.91 -26.60 10.50
C GLU A 446 9.52 -26.63 9.10
N ALA A 447 8.79 -26.13 8.09
CA ALA A 447 9.27 -26.02 6.71
C ALA A 447 10.53 -25.16 6.60
N ARG A 448 10.63 -24.10 7.41
CA ARG A 448 11.76 -23.14 7.41
C ARG A 448 12.90 -23.54 8.34
N ARG A 449 12.68 -24.39 9.35
CA ARG A 449 13.76 -24.93 10.21
C ARG A 449 14.73 -25.79 9.42
N GLY A 450 14.24 -26.48 8.38
CA GLY A 450 15.05 -27.35 7.53
C GLY A 450 15.84 -26.66 6.42
N TRP A 451 15.67 -25.34 6.20
CA TRP A 451 16.34 -24.63 5.11
C TRP A 451 16.45 -23.11 5.37
N ARG A 452 17.62 -22.51 5.08
CA ARG A 452 17.85 -21.07 5.19
C ARG A 452 18.36 -20.50 3.87
N LEU A 453 17.71 -19.43 3.39
CA LEU A 453 18.14 -18.71 2.19
C LEU A 453 19.54 -18.09 2.39
N PHE A 454 19.76 -17.36 3.48
CA PHE A 454 21.04 -16.71 3.82
C PHE A 454 21.72 -17.34 5.05
N ASN A 455 23.06 -17.24 5.11
CA ASN A 455 23.84 -17.71 6.24
C ASN A 455 23.73 -16.78 7.46
N CYS A 456 23.61 -15.47 7.21
CA CYS A 456 23.45 -14.43 8.21
C CYS A 456 22.27 -13.53 7.80
N SER A 457 21.59 -12.92 8.78
CA SER A 457 20.56 -11.92 8.50
C SER A 457 21.19 -10.54 8.28
N ALA A 458 20.78 -9.81 7.25
CA ALA A 458 21.07 -8.39 7.10
C ALA A 458 20.16 -7.54 8.02
N SER A 459 20.66 -6.37 8.44
CA SER A 459 19.86 -5.40 9.19
C SER A 459 19.00 -4.58 8.22
N LEU A 460 17.78 -5.01 7.96
CA LEU A 460 16.84 -4.28 7.09
C LEU A 460 16.30 -3.02 7.79
N ASP A 461 16.08 -1.97 6.99
CA ASP A 461 15.43 -0.73 7.44
C ASP A 461 13.91 -0.91 7.37
N TRP A 462 13.37 -1.47 8.45
CA TRP A 462 11.95 -1.80 8.54
C TRP A 462 11.02 -0.60 8.42
N PRO A 463 11.26 0.56 9.08
CA PRO A 463 10.44 1.76 8.88
C PRO A 463 10.30 2.14 7.40
N ARG A 464 11.41 2.14 6.65
CA ARG A 464 11.40 2.46 5.22
C ARG A 464 10.68 1.41 4.36
N MET A 465 10.80 0.13 4.71
CA MET A 465 10.04 -0.93 4.04
C MET A 465 8.53 -0.81 4.29
N VAL A 466 8.13 -0.50 5.52
CA VAL A 466 6.74 -0.27 5.89
C VAL A 466 6.22 0.96 5.16
N GLU A 467 6.97 2.05 5.13
CA GLU A 467 6.63 3.26 4.38
C GLU A 467 6.47 2.95 2.88
N SER A 468 7.33 2.13 2.29
CA SER A 468 7.20 1.69 0.89
C SER A 468 5.92 0.85 0.66
N CYS A 469 5.64 -0.11 1.54
CA CYS A 469 4.41 -0.92 1.50
C CYS A 469 3.13 -0.10 1.67
N LEU A 470 3.20 0.92 2.54
CA LEU A 470 2.11 1.83 2.81
C LEU A 470 2.00 2.90 1.72
N GLY A 471 3.09 3.35 1.11
CA GLY A 471 3.09 4.38 0.07
C GLY A 471 2.29 3.95 -1.14
N SER A 472 2.39 2.68 -1.52
CA SER A 472 1.63 2.09 -2.62
C SER A 472 0.94 0.78 -2.21
N PRO A 473 -0.23 0.84 -1.54
CA PRO A 473 -0.93 -0.35 -1.07
C PRO A 473 -1.46 -1.18 -2.23
N CYS A 474 -1.18 -2.48 -2.17
CA CYS A 474 -1.66 -3.45 -3.14
C CYS A 474 -2.41 -4.58 -2.44
N TRP A 475 -2.92 -5.52 -3.23
CA TRP A 475 -3.60 -6.72 -2.77
C TRP A 475 -2.71 -7.57 -1.83
N ALA A 476 -1.38 -7.48 -1.95
CA ALA A 476 -0.41 -8.18 -1.11
C ALA A 476 -0.04 -7.43 0.19
N SER A 477 -0.25 -6.10 0.27
CA SER A 477 0.16 -5.30 1.43
C SER A 477 -0.37 -5.81 2.79
N PRO A 478 -1.62 -6.29 2.92
CA PRO A 478 -2.10 -6.85 4.18
C PRO A 478 -1.35 -8.12 4.61
N GLN A 479 -0.85 -8.91 3.65
CA GLN A 479 -0.06 -10.11 3.93
C GLN A 479 1.35 -9.71 4.37
N LEU A 480 1.97 -8.76 3.66
CA LEU A 480 3.33 -8.30 3.92
C LEU A 480 3.47 -7.61 5.29
N LEU A 481 2.50 -6.77 5.67
CA LEU A 481 2.46 -6.07 6.97
C LEU A 481 2.15 -6.99 8.17
N ARG A 482 1.84 -8.27 7.92
CA ARG A 482 1.65 -9.26 8.99
C ARG A 482 2.92 -10.02 9.32
N ILE A 483 3.92 -10.00 8.44
CA ILE A 483 5.16 -10.77 8.58
C ILE A 483 6.01 -10.17 9.70
N PRO A 484 6.71 -10.99 10.50
CA PRO A 484 7.65 -10.48 11.50
C PRO A 484 8.64 -9.50 10.85
N GLY A 485 8.85 -8.33 11.43
CA GLY A 485 9.78 -7.32 10.89
C GLY A 485 9.09 -6.05 10.40
N SER A 486 7.86 -6.12 9.90
CA SER A 486 7.04 -4.93 9.58
C SER A 486 6.46 -4.25 10.81
#